data_AF-A0A0Q9EQ46-F1
#
_entry.id   AF-A0A0Q9EQ46-F1
#
_cell.length_a   1.000
_cell.length_b   1.000
_cell.length_c   1.000
_cell.angle_alpha   90.00
_cell.angle_beta   90.00
_cell.angle_gamma   90.00
#
_symmetry.space_group_name_H-M   'P 1'
#
loop_
_entity.id
_entity.type
_entity.pdbx_description
1 polymer ?
#
loop_
_entity_poly.entity_id
_entity_poly.type
_entity_poly.pdbx_seq_one_letter_code
_entity_poly.pdbx_strand_id
1 'polypeptide(L)'
;MRRAQRGPHHAASSAAIASMTLKRVALALFAVALIGAGAAAFWWVRFDGGGYCYDVTPAVRWRGAIYTGECDSETGCHFIKLDDNGLREYLGLAPIRCPDGKPPTP
;
A
#
# COMPACT_ATOMS: atom_id res chain seq x y z
N MET A 1 55.35 -7.35 39.17
CA MET A 1 54.34 -7.91 38.26
C MET A 1 52.95 -7.49 38.73
N ARG A 2 52.30 -6.49 38.09
CA ARG A 2 50.92 -6.08 38.43
C ARG A 2 49.97 -6.65 37.37
N ARG A 3 49.16 -7.64 37.73
CA ARG A 3 48.01 -8.09 36.91
C ARG A 3 46.95 -6.98 36.95
N ALA A 4 46.68 -6.38 35.79
CA ALA A 4 45.55 -5.48 35.63
C ALA A 4 44.26 -6.30 35.77
N GLN A 5 43.53 -6.07 36.86
CA GLN A 5 42.17 -6.56 37.05
C GLN A 5 41.26 -5.86 36.04
N ARG A 6 40.95 -6.51 34.92
CA ARG A 6 39.78 -6.16 34.09
C ARG A 6 38.54 -6.65 34.83
N GLY A 7 37.87 -5.72 35.51
CA GLY A 7 36.67 -6.01 36.28
C GLY A 7 35.46 -6.38 35.40
N PRO A 8 34.47 -7.09 35.97
CA PRO A 8 33.25 -7.59 35.29
C PRO A 8 32.29 -6.49 34.78
N HIS A 9 32.53 -5.23 35.11
CA HIS A 9 31.65 -4.10 34.76
C HIS A 9 31.60 -3.78 33.25
N HIS A 10 32.62 -4.14 32.46
CA HIS A 10 32.63 -3.90 31.00
C HIS A 10 31.77 -4.91 30.21
N ALA A 11 31.63 -6.13 30.69
CA ALA A 11 30.85 -7.17 30.00
C ALA A 11 29.34 -6.92 30.12
N ALA A 12 28.86 -6.48 31.29
CA ALA A 12 27.44 -6.23 31.54
C ALA A 12 26.88 -5.04 30.73
N SER A 13 27.65 -3.95 30.59
CA SER A 13 27.23 -2.79 29.79
C SER A 13 27.17 -3.11 28.29
N SER A 14 28.10 -3.94 27.80
CA SER A 14 28.17 -4.31 26.38
C SER A 14 27.00 -5.20 25.95
N ALA A 15 26.58 -6.14 26.80
CA ALA A 15 25.45 -7.03 26.52
C ALA A 15 24.09 -6.30 26.55
N ALA A 16 23.91 -5.33 27.46
CA ALA A 16 22.68 -4.54 27.53
C ALA A 16 22.50 -3.59 26.32
N ILE A 17 23.59 -2.96 25.87
CA ILE A 17 23.59 -2.10 24.67
C ILE A 17 23.37 -2.94 23.41
N ALA A 18 24.01 -4.10 23.30
CA ALA A 18 23.80 -5.03 22.18
C ALA A 18 22.35 -5.55 22.12
N SER A 19 21.75 -5.88 23.26
CA SER A 19 20.35 -6.33 23.38
C SER A 19 19.34 -5.23 23.01
N MET A 20 19.56 -3.98 23.44
CA MET A 20 18.71 -2.85 23.04
C MET A 20 18.81 -2.55 21.55
N THR A 21 20.01 -2.68 20.97
CA THR A 21 20.24 -2.45 19.55
C THR A 21 19.60 -3.53 18.69
N LEU A 22 19.70 -4.81 19.09
CA LEU A 22 19.09 -5.93 18.40
C LEU A 22 17.56 -5.83 18.36
N LYS A 23 16.92 -5.45 19.48
CA LYS A 23 15.46 -5.24 19.53
C LYS A 23 14.99 -4.12 18.61
N ARG A 24 15.73 -3.01 18.55
CA ARG A 24 15.41 -1.88 17.66
C ARG A 24 15.58 -2.25 16.19
N VAL A 25 16.63 -3.00 15.86
CA VAL A 25 16.84 -3.51 14.49
C VAL A 25 15.74 -4.49 14.11
N ALA A 26 15.39 -5.43 15.00
CA ALA A 26 14.29 -6.38 14.74
C ALA A 26 12.95 -5.67 14.54
N LEU A 27 12.64 -4.66 15.36
CA LEU A 27 11.43 -3.85 15.21
C LEU A 27 11.43 -3.07 13.89
N ALA A 28 12.56 -2.47 13.51
CA ALA A 28 12.69 -1.74 12.26
C ALA A 28 12.50 -2.68 11.05
N LEU A 29 13.12 -3.86 11.06
CA LEU A 29 12.95 -4.86 10.01
C LEU A 29 11.51 -5.35 9.92
N PHE A 30 10.86 -5.57 11.06
CA PHE A 30 9.45 -5.96 11.09
C PHE A 30 8.54 -4.86 10.53
N ALA A 31 8.77 -3.60 10.90
CA ALA A 31 8.02 -2.47 10.34
C ALA A 31 8.21 -2.35 8.82
N VAL A 32 9.44 -2.51 8.32
CA VAL A 32 9.73 -2.52 6.87
C VAL A 32 9.01 -3.66 6.17
N ALA A 33 9.01 -4.87 6.76
CA ALA A 33 8.30 -6.02 6.19
C ALA A 33 6.79 -5.78 6.09
N LEU A 34 6.17 -5.19 7.13
CA LEU A 34 4.74 -4.85 7.11
C LEU A 34 4.42 -3.79 6.06
N ILE A 35 5.24 -2.75 5.94
CA ILE A 35 5.07 -1.71 4.91
C ILE A 35 5.20 -2.33 3.51
N GLY A 36 6.21 -3.17 3.29
CA GLY A 36 6.43 -3.86 2.02
C GLY A 36 5.25 -4.76 1.65
N ALA A 37 4.75 -5.55 2.60
CA ALA A 37 3.57 -6.39 2.40
C ALA A 37 2.32 -5.57 2.07
N GLY A 38 2.10 -4.46 2.78
CA GLY A 38 1.01 -3.53 2.52
C GLY A 38 1.08 -2.89 1.12
N ALA A 39 2.27 -2.44 0.70
CA ALA A 39 2.49 -1.88 -0.63
C ALA A 39 2.28 -2.93 -1.74
N ALA A 40 2.73 -4.17 -1.53
CA ALA A 40 2.51 -5.26 -2.47
C ALA A 40 1.01 -5.60 -2.60
N ALA A 41 0.29 -5.69 -1.47
CA ALA A 41 -1.15 -5.90 -1.47
C ALA A 41 -1.87 -4.76 -2.20
N PHE A 42 -1.51 -3.49 -1.93
CA PHE A 42 -2.07 -2.34 -2.63
C PHE A 42 -1.90 -2.40 -4.15
N TRP A 43 -0.78 -2.94 -4.64
CA TRP A 43 -0.52 -3.06 -6.08
C TRP A 43 -1.32 -4.16 -6.77
N TRP A 44 -1.73 -5.20 -6.03
CA TRP A 44 -2.40 -6.37 -6.59
C TRP A 44 -3.89 -6.38 -6.35
N VAL A 45 -4.37 -5.78 -5.27
CA VAL A 45 -5.80 -5.75 -4.95
C VAL A 45 -6.51 -4.75 -5.85
N ARG A 46 -7.56 -5.25 -6.50
CA ARG A 46 -8.50 -4.45 -7.28
C ARG A 46 -9.73 -4.20 -6.43
N PHE A 47 -10.12 -2.94 -6.32
CA PHE A 47 -11.31 -2.52 -5.60
C PHE A 47 -12.37 -2.03 -6.60
N ASP A 48 -13.60 -2.48 -6.42
CA ASP A 48 -14.73 -1.87 -7.11
C ASP A 48 -14.95 -0.46 -6.55
N GLY A 49 -15.11 0.51 -7.44
CA GLY A 49 -15.34 1.91 -7.11
C GLY A 49 -16.77 2.17 -6.60
N GLY A 50 -17.66 1.17 -6.71
CA GLY A 50 -19.03 1.24 -6.18
C GLY A 50 -19.97 2.06 -7.07
N GLY A 51 -19.71 2.11 -8.38
CA GLY A 51 -20.57 2.78 -9.35
C GLY A 51 -20.14 2.55 -10.79
N TYR A 52 -21.03 2.91 -11.70
CA TYR A 52 -20.89 2.69 -13.14
C TYR A 52 -20.78 4.02 -13.88
N CYS A 53 -19.89 4.07 -14.85
CA CYS A 53 -19.96 5.06 -15.92
C CYS A 53 -20.91 4.52 -17.00
N TYR A 54 -21.72 5.40 -17.59
CA TYR A 54 -22.63 5.05 -18.71
C TYR A 54 -23.51 3.81 -18.44
N ASP A 55 -23.99 3.63 -17.20
CA ASP A 55 -24.86 2.55 -16.70
C ASP A 55 -24.35 1.10 -16.83
N VAL A 56 -23.30 0.84 -17.60
CA VAL A 56 -22.77 -0.53 -17.82
C VAL A 56 -21.26 -0.67 -17.60
N THR A 57 -20.53 0.43 -17.44
CA THR A 57 -19.05 0.38 -17.32
C THR A 57 -18.57 0.58 -15.88
N PRO A 58 -18.22 -0.49 -15.13
CA PRO A 58 -17.81 -0.35 -13.74
C PRO A 58 -16.53 0.49 -13.62
N ALA A 59 -16.52 1.41 -12.65
CA ALA A 59 -15.31 2.14 -12.27
C ALA A 59 -14.56 1.34 -11.20
N VAL A 60 -13.27 1.08 -11.41
CA VAL A 60 -12.43 0.30 -10.50
C VAL A 60 -11.15 1.03 -10.14
N ARG A 61 -10.69 0.84 -8.89
CA ARG A 61 -9.45 1.41 -8.37
C ARG A 61 -8.40 0.31 -8.33
N TRP A 62 -7.29 0.52 -9.02
CA TRP A 62 -6.23 -0.46 -9.11
C TRP A 62 -4.87 0.21 -9.34
N ARG A 63 -3.80 -0.31 -8.73
CA ARG A 63 -2.42 0.15 -8.96
C ARG A 63 -2.24 1.68 -8.87
N GLY A 64 -2.96 2.34 -7.96
CA GLY A 64 -2.88 3.80 -7.78
C GLY A 64 -3.57 4.64 -8.87
N ALA A 65 -4.39 4.03 -9.73
CA ALA A 65 -5.18 4.72 -10.73
C ALA A 65 -6.64 4.22 -10.73
N ILE A 66 -7.52 5.01 -11.36
CA ILE A 66 -8.91 4.63 -11.59
C ILE A 66 -9.06 4.21 -13.03
N TYR A 67 -9.78 3.12 -13.25
CA TYR A 67 -10.07 2.56 -14.55
C TYR A 67 -11.58 2.42 -14.71
N THR A 68 -12.06 2.56 -15.93
CA THR A 68 -13.42 2.13 -16.31
C THR A 68 -13.28 1.07 -17.40
N GLY A 69 -14.29 0.23 -17.58
CA GLY A 69 -14.17 -0.86 -18.52
C GLY A 69 -15.49 -1.47 -18.93
N GLU A 70 -15.44 -2.28 -19.97
CA GLU A 70 -16.55 -3.09 -20.44
C GLU A 70 -16.20 -4.56 -20.26
N CYS A 71 -17.18 -5.34 -19.81
CA CYS A 71 -17.06 -6.79 -19.68
C CYS A 71 -17.90 -7.46 -20.76
N ASP A 72 -17.25 -8.29 -21.55
CA ASP A 72 -17.87 -9.12 -22.58
C ASP A 72 -17.69 -10.61 -22.20
N SER A 73 -18.66 -11.43 -22.57
CA SER A 73 -18.64 -12.89 -22.37
C SER A 73 -17.58 -13.64 -23.19
N GLU A 74 -17.15 -13.11 -24.34
CA GLU A 74 -16.17 -13.75 -25.23
C GLU A 74 -14.72 -13.39 -24.91
N THR A 75 -14.43 -12.12 -24.61
CA THR A 75 -13.06 -11.60 -24.45
C THR A 75 -12.70 -11.21 -23.02
N GLY A 76 -13.66 -11.26 -22.10
CA GLY A 76 -13.48 -10.84 -20.71
C GLY A 76 -13.65 -9.33 -20.52
N CYS A 77 -13.07 -8.78 -19.46
CA CYS A 77 -13.20 -7.37 -19.14
C CYS A 77 -11.99 -6.54 -19.59
N HIS A 78 -12.26 -5.50 -20.36
CA HIS A 78 -11.26 -4.54 -20.86
C HIS A 78 -11.35 -3.25 -20.06
N PHE A 79 -10.20 -2.77 -19.57
CA PHE A 79 -10.13 -1.56 -18.74
C PHE A 79 -9.30 -0.48 -19.41
N ILE A 80 -9.84 0.73 -19.44
CA ILE A 80 -9.16 1.95 -19.82
C ILE A 80 -8.94 2.83 -18.59
N LYS A 81 -7.80 3.51 -18.54
CA LYS A 81 -7.47 4.42 -17.43
C LYS A 81 -8.29 5.70 -17.56
N LEU A 82 -8.82 6.19 -16.46
CA LEU A 82 -9.47 7.49 -16.37
C LEU A 82 -8.44 8.56 -15.98
N ASP A 83 -8.11 9.47 -16.91
CA ASP A 83 -7.06 10.47 -16.70
C ASP A 83 -7.50 11.68 -15.87
N ASP A 84 -8.79 12.02 -15.87
CA ASP A 84 -9.34 13.16 -15.11
C ASP A 84 -9.63 12.85 -13.62
N ASN A 85 -8.97 11.82 -13.08
CA ASN A 85 -9.11 11.41 -11.68
C ASN A 85 -7.76 11.40 -10.98
N GLY A 86 -7.72 11.92 -9.76
CA GLY A 86 -6.52 12.03 -8.95
C GLY A 86 -6.56 11.17 -7.69
N LEU A 87 -5.66 11.49 -6.77
CA LEU A 87 -5.52 10.79 -5.50
C LEU A 87 -6.78 10.88 -4.63
N ARG A 88 -7.52 12.00 -4.70
CA ARG A 88 -8.72 12.21 -3.88
C ARG A 88 -9.84 11.26 -4.30
N GLU A 89 -10.06 11.13 -5.60
CA GLU A 89 -11.05 10.22 -6.18
C GLU A 89 -10.64 8.77 -5.93
N TYR A 90 -9.34 8.46 -6.06
CA TYR A 90 -8.80 7.12 -5.79
C TYR A 90 -9.00 6.71 -4.32
N LEU A 91 -8.84 7.63 -3.38
CA LEU A 91 -9.06 7.37 -1.95
C LEU A 91 -10.55 7.42 -1.55
N GLY A 92 -11.46 7.81 -2.46
CA GLY A 92 -12.88 7.97 -2.17
C GLY A 92 -13.20 9.22 -1.35
N LEU A 93 -12.30 10.19 -1.34
CA LEU A 93 -12.49 11.51 -0.72
C LEU A 93 -13.18 12.51 -1.66
N ALA A 94 -13.37 12.13 -2.92
CA ALA A 94 -14.08 12.86 -3.96
C ALA A 94 -14.80 11.85 -4.88
N PRO A 95 -15.90 12.24 -5.53
CA PRO A 95 -16.57 11.38 -6.51
C PRO A 95 -15.66 11.16 -7.72
N ILE A 96 -15.68 9.93 -8.25
CA ILE A 96 -15.02 9.60 -9.51
C ILE A 96 -15.66 10.43 -10.62
N ARG A 97 -14.87 10.90 -11.60
CA ARG A 97 -15.39 11.56 -12.80
C ARG A 97 -15.32 10.60 -13.96
N CYS A 98 -16.46 10.34 -14.59
CA CYS A 98 -16.54 9.57 -15.82
C CYS A 98 -16.00 10.39 -17.01
N PRO A 99 -15.74 9.77 -18.17
CA PRO A 99 -15.15 10.47 -19.32
C PRO A 99 -16.00 11.63 -19.87
N ASP A 100 -17.31 11.65 -19.58
CA ASP A 100 -18.23 12.74 -19.91
C ASP A 100 -18.25 13.86 -18.85
N GLY A 101 -17.41 13.75 -17.82
CA GLY A 101 -17.32 14.68 -16.70
C GLY A 101 -18.40 14.50 -15.63
N LYS A 102 -19.31 13.53 -15.79
CA LYS A 102 -20.38 13.27 -14.80
C LYS A 102 -19.91 12.32 -13.69
N PRO A 103 -20.54 12.37 -12.51
CA PRO A 103 -20.31 11.36 -11.48
C PRO A 103 -20.86 9.99 -11.91
N PRO A 104 -20.29 8.87 -11.42
CA PRO A 104 -20.81 7.53 -11.69
C PRO A 104 -22.21 7.36 -11.11
N THR A 105 -23.04 6.59 -11.81
CA THR A 105 -24.34 6.13 -11.31
C THR A 105 -24.13 4.99 -10.31
N PRO A 106 -24.99 4.87 -9.27
CA PRO A 106 -24.94 3.78 -8.31
C PRO A 106 -25.19 2.42 -8.96
#